data_AF-A0A5E5P7A8-F1
#
_entry.id   AF-A0A5E5P7A8-F1
#
_cell.length_a   1.000
_cell.length_b   1.000
_cell.length_c   1.000
_cell.angle_alpha   90.00
_cell.angle_beta   90.00
_cell.angle_gamma   90.00
#
_symmetry.space_group_name_H-M   'P 1'
#
loop_
_entity.id
_entity.type
_entity.pdbx_description
1 polymer ?
#
loop_
_entity_poly.entity_id
_entity_poly.type
_entity_poly.pdbx_seq_one_letter_code
_entity_poly.pdbx_strand_id
1 'polypeptide(L)'
;MPLPEVCCPNCRVRMSLDVVLADDSMRDIVLALTDIHPAGDAFIKPLLRYLSLFAPRKTQMSWGRMVTLIRELEPEMRSAQLTWNGTKYAAPLANWSAAMAYAVDQAHQGKLDLPLKSHGWLRSVMASQIIRAAGRQEEAREAQLRGLAGAGTPEERRSQATPQGPIRIDASTPKSKMPQHIREQLKLKPRNS
;
A
#
# COMPACT_ATOMS: atom_id res chain seq x y z
N MET A 1 16.34 6.03 -45.20
CA MET A 1 16.96 5.36 -44.04
C MET A 1 15.91 4.41 -43.46
N PRO A 2 16.23 3.14 -43.17
CA PRO A 2 15.26 2.23 -42.57
C PRO A 2 14.88 2.73 -41.17
N LEU A 3 13.61 2.59 -40.81
CA LEU A 3 13.13 2.90 -39.46
C LEU A 3 13.76 1.94 -38.43
N PRO A 4 13.90 2.35 -37.16
CA PRO A 4 14.38 1.47 -36.10
C PRO A 4 13.54 0.19 -36.00
N GLU A 5 14.21 -0.95 -35.81
CA GLU A 5 13.57 -2.25 -35.68
C GLU A 5 13.49 -2.71 -34.22
N VAL A 6 12.35 -3.32 -33.87
CA VAL A 6 12.17 -4.08 -32.63
C VAL A 6 12.34 -5.57 -32.90
N CYS A 7 13.04 -6.26 -32.00
CA CYS A 7 13.28 -7.70 -32.07
C CYS A 7 12.42 -8.42 -31.04
N CYS A 8 11.64 -9.40 -31.48
CA CYS A 8 10.88 -10.26 -30.58
C CYS A 8 11.84 -11.10 -29.72
N PRO A 9 11.78 -11.04 -28.37
CA PRO A 9 12.68 -11.81 -27.50
C PRO A 9 12.41 -13.32 -27.55
N ASN A 10 11.23 -13.74 -28.04
CA ASN A 10 10.85 -15.15 -28.11
C ASN A 10 11.23 -15.80 -29.45
N CYS A 11 10.80 -15.23 -30.58
CA CYS A 11 11.03 -15.82 -31.91
C CYS A 11 12.08 -15.10 -32.76
N ARG A 12 12.66 -14.00 -32.26
CA ARG A 12 13.67 -13.17 -32.95
C ARG A 12 13.25 -12.54 -34.27
N VAL A 13 11.96 -12.52 -34.59
CA VAL A 13 11.43 -11.72 -35.70
C VAL A 13 11.77 -10.26 -35.46
N ARG A 14 12.25 -9.58 -36.50
CA ARG A 14 12.51 -8.13 -36.51
C ARG A 14 11.44 -7.43 -37.33
N MET A 15 10.95 -6.32 -36.82
CA MET A 15 9.94 -5.49 -37.50
C MET A 15 10.15 -4.03 -37.13
N SER A 16 9.94 -3.13 -38.09
CA SER A 16 9.95 -1.69 -37.87
C SER A 16 8.59 -1.22 -37.35
N LEU A 17 8.55 -0.05 -36.72
CA LEU A 17 7.34 0.47 -36.07
C LEU A 17 6.18 0.70 -37.06
N ASP A 18 6.47 1.09 -38.29
CA ASP A 18 5.48 1.26 -39.37
C ASP A 18 4.79 -0.05 -39.74
N VAL A 19 5.50 -1.18 -39.74
CA VAL A 19 4.90 -2.50 -39.97
C VAL A 19 3.94 -2.87 -38.83
N VAL A 20 4.31 -2.54 -37.59
CA VAL A 20 3.47 -2.78 -36.40
C VAL A 20 2.22 -1.91 -36.44
N LEU A 21 2.35 -0.63 -36.79
CA LEU A 21 1.24 0.32 -36.87
C LEU A 21 0.44 0.22 -38.16
N ALA A 22 0.86 -0.57 -39.15
CA ALA A 22 0.07 -0.83 -40.36
C ALA A 22 -1.21 -1.62 -40.03
N ASP A 23 -1.21 -2.43 -38.97
CA ASP A 23 -2.39 -3.16 -38.50
C ASP A 23 -3.35 -2.21 -37.76
N ASP A 24 -4.59 -2.13 -38.25
CA ASP A 24 -5.62 -1.24 -37.71
C ASP A 24 -5.95 -1.58 -36.25
N SER A 25 -5.98 -2.87 -35.90
CA SER A 25 -6.26 -3.31 -34.52
C SER A 25 -5.14 -2.90 -33.58
N MET A 26 -3.88 -2.94 -34.03
CA MET A 26 -2.75 -2.46 -33.25
C MET A 26 -2.82 -0.96 -32.99
N ARG A 27 -3.20 -0.15 -33.99
CA ARG A 27 -3.40 1.29 -33.77
C ARG A 27 -4.50 1.56 -32.77
N ASP A 28 -5.64 0.88 -32.90
CA ASP A 28 -6.76 1.03 -31.97
C ASP A 28 -6.37 0.65 -30.55
N ILE A 29 -5.57 -0.41 -30.38
CA ILE A 29 -5.02 -0.80 -29.07
C ILE A 29 -4.10 0.29 -28.51
N VAL A 30 -3.17 0.83 -29.31
CA VAL A 30 -2.26 1.89 -28.87
C VAL A 30 -3.04 3.15 -28.46
N LEU A 31 -4.06 3.53 -29.22
CA LEU A 31 -4.93 4.66 -28.89
C LEU A 31 -5.70 4.41 -27.59
N ALA A 32 -6.36 3.26 -27.45
CA ALA A 32 -7.08 2.89 -26.23
C ALA A 32 -6.17 2.88 -25.00
N LEU A 33 -4.93 2.40 -25.14
CA LEU A 33 -3.96 2.39 -24.05
C LEU A 33 -3.50 3.81 -23.67
N THR A 34 -3.37 4.70 -24.65
CA THR A 34 -3.03 6.11 -24.42
C THR A 34 -4.16 6.87 -23.73
N ASP A 35 -5.42 6.58 -24.10
CA ASP A 35 -6.62 7.12 -23.44
C ASP A 35 -6.75 6.67 -21.98
N ILE A 36 -6.27 5.45 -21.65
CA ILE A 36 -6.27 4.94 -20.29
C ILE A 36 -5.24 5.67 -19.41
N HIS A 37 -4.01 5.90 -19.90
CA HIS A 37 -3.01 6.62 -19.14
C HIS A 37 -1.85 7.16 -20.02
N PRO A 38 -1.48 8.45 -19.91
CA PRO A 38 -0.44 9.05 -20.75
C PRO A 38 0.98 8.54 -20.44
N ALA A 39 1.23 7.99 -19.25
CA ALA A 39 2.52 7.38 -18.92
C ALA A 39 2.55 5.90 -19.36
N GLY A 40 2.95 5.67 -20.62
CA GLY A 40 2.91 4.35 -21.23
C GLY A 40 3.83 3.31 -20.57
N ASP A 41 4.96 3.69 -19.96
CA ASP A 41 5.86 2.69 -19.38
C ASP A 41 5.33 2.08 -18.07
N ALA A 42 4.76 2.92 -17.21
CA ALA A 42 4.40 2.54 -15.84
C ALA A 42 3.23 1.54 -15.77
N PHE A 43 2.37 1.49 -16.80
CA PHE A 43 1.16 0.69 -16.79
C PHE A 43 0.97 -0.18 -18.04
N ILE A 44 1.18 0.36 -19.25
CA ILE A 44 0.92 -0.38 -20.49
C ILE A 44 1.83 -1.61 -20.58
N LYS A 45 3.13 -1.48 -20.28
CA LYS A 45 4.05 -2.63 -20.33
C LYS A 45 3.67 -3.74 -19.34
N PRO A 46 3.41 -3.46 -18.04
CA PRO A 46 2.86 -4.45 -17.11
C PRO A 46 1.57 -5.12 -17.60
N LEU A 47 0.63 -4.34 -18.16
CA LEU A 47 -0.63 -4.86 -18.68
C LEU A 47 -0.40 -5.84 -19.83
N LEU A 48 0.36 -5.45 -20.85
CA LEU A 48 0.63 -6.31 -22.00
C LEU A 48 1.35 -7.61 -21.61
N ARG A 49 2.32 -7.53 -20.69
CA ARG A 49 3.01 -8.72 -20.15
C ARG A 49 2.04 -9.62 -19.39
N TYR A 50 1.16 -9.04 -18.58
CA TYR A 50 0.14 -9.80 -17.87
C TYR A 50 -0.87 -10.46 -18.82
N LEU A 51 -1.32 -9.78 -19.87
CA LEU A 51 -2.23 -10.34 -20.88
C LEU A 51 -1.59 -11.52 -21.63
N SER A 52 -0.27 -11.53 -21.79
CA SER A 52 0.41 -12.68 -22.40
C SER A 52 0.23 -13.99 -21.61
N LEU A 53 -0.08 -13.92 -20.31
CA LEU A 53 -0.36 -15.10 -19.47
C LEU A 53 -1.68 -15.82 -19.85
N PHE A 54 -2.53 -15.18 -20.65
CA PHE A 54 -3.76 -15.77 -21.21
C PHE A 54 -3.53 -16.42 -22.57
N ALA A 55 -2.34 -16.28 -23.17
CA ALA A 55 -2.05 -16.78 -24.49
C ALA A 55 -2.14 -18.32 -24.52
N PRO A 56 -2.89 -18.92 -25.47
CA PRO A 56 -2.96 -20.36 -25.62
C PRO A 56 -1.58 -20.98 -25.88
N ARG A 57 -1.36 -22.21 -25.41
CA ARG A 57 -0.06 -22.89 -25.56
C ARG A 57 0.30 -23.24 -27.01
N LYS A 58 -0.69 -23.45 -27.88
CA LYS A 58 -0.51 -23.99 -29.24
C LYS A 58 -0.78 -22.98 -30.35
N THR A 59 -1.43 -21.86 -30.05
CA THR A 59 -1.92 -20.90 -31.04
C THR A 59 -1.74 -19.47 -30.55
N GLN A 60 -1.79 -18.51 -31.46
CA GLN A 60 -1.80 -17.10 -31.10
C GLN A 60 -3.15 -16.70 -30.49
N MET A 61 -3.12 -15.80 -29.52
CA MET A 61 -4.32 -15.15 -28.98
C MET A 61 -4.88 -14.21 -30.04
N SER A 62 -6.19 -14.28 -30.28
CA SER A 62 -6.84 -13.35 -31.22
C SER A 62 -6.94 -11.94 -30.63
N TRP A 63 -6.95 -10.94 -31.52
CA TRP A 63 -7.18 -9.53 -31.14
C TRP A 63 -8.49 -9.36 -30.36
N GLY A 64 -9.57 -9.99 -30.83
CA GLY A 64 -10.86 -9.95 -30.14
C GLY A 64 -10.78 -10.46 -28.70
N ARG A 65 -10.04 -11.55 -28.45
CA ARG A 65 -9.84 -12.05 -27.09
C ARG A 65 -9.05 -11.06 -26.22
N MET A 66 -8.01 -10.45 -26.77
CA MET A 66 -7.21 -9.45 -26.09
C MET A 66 -8.04 -8.21 -25.71
N VAL A 67 -8.85 -7.70 -26.64
CA VAL A 67 -9.79 -6.59 -26.40
C VAL A 67 -10.77 -6.93 -25.29
N THR A 68 -11.34 -8.14 -25.29
CA THR A 68 -12.25 -8.59 -24.23
C THR A 68 -11.54 -8.58 -22.86
N LEU A 69 -10.32 -9.12 -22.75
CA LEU A 69 -9.55 -9.10 -21.50
C LEU A 69 -9.32 -7.67 -20.98
N ILE A 70 -9.01 -6.73 -21.86
CA ILE A 70 -8.79 -5.32 -21.47
C ILE A 70 -10.11 -4.70 -20.97
N ARG A 71 -11.21 -4.92 -21.72
CA ARG A 71 -12.53 -4.40 -21.36
C ARG A 71 -13.10 -4.98 -20.07
N GLU A 72 -12.71 -6.21 -19.71
CA GLU A 72 -13.06 -6.81 -18.41
C GLU A 72 -12.46 -6.04 -17.21
N LEU A 73 -11.36 -5.30 -17.41
CA LEU A 73 -10.67 -4.53 -16.37
C LEU A 73 -10.97 -3.04 -16.42
N GLU A 74 -11.34 -2.51 -17.59
CA GLU A 74 -11.54 -1.08 -17.85
C GLU A 74 -12.45 -0.39 -16.80
N PRO A 75 -13.62 -0.94 -16.38
CA PRO A 75 -14.49 -0.25 -15.44
C PRO A 75 -13.85 -0.04 -14.06
N GLU A 76 -13.09 -1.03 -13.57
CA GLU A 76 -12.41 -0.98 -12.28
C GLU A 76 -11.22 0.00 -12.32
N MET A 77 -10.50 0.02 -13.44
CA MET A 77 -9.39 0.95 -13.66
C MET A 77 -9.86 2.39 -13.79
N ARG A 78 -10.92 2.64 -14.57
CA ARG A 78 -11.49 3.98 -14.78
C ARG A 78 -12.08 4.56 -13.49
N SER A 79 -12.70 3.71 -12.67
CA SER A 79 -13.24 4.12 -11.37
C SER A 79 -12.19 4.19 -10.25
N ALA A 80 -10.95 3.77 -10.52
CA ALA A 80 -9.87 3.59 -9.54
C ALA A 80 -10.31 2.77 -8.32
N GLN A 81 -11.21 1.80 -8.52
CA GLN A 81 -11.85 1.01 -7.47
C GLN A 81 -11.90 -0.46 -7.85
N LEU A 82 -11.52 -1.32 -6.91
CA LEU A 82 -11.63 -2.77 -7.01
C LEU A 82 -12.75 -3.25 -6.09
N THR A 83 -13.70 -4.03 -6.60
CA THR A 83 -14.69 -4.70 -5.75
C THR A 83 -14.28 -6.17 -5.56
N TRP A 84 -14.01 -6.56 -4.31
CA TRP A 84 -13.63 -7.93 -3.97
C TRP A 84 -14.39 -8.39 -2.73
N ASN A 85 -15.02 -9.56 -2.81
CA ASN A 85 -15.85 -10.13 -1.74
C ASN A 85 -16.88 -9.13 -1.17
N GLY A 86 -17.54 -8.35 -2.04
CA GLY A 86 -18.53 -7.33 -1.65
C GLY A 86 -17.95 -6.04 -1.06
N THR A 87 -16.63 -5.96 -0.86
CA THR A 87 -15.95 -4.77 -0.33
C THR A 87 -15.30 -3.99 -1.45
N LYS A 88 -15.45 -2.66 -1.44
CA LYS A 88 -14.77 -1.75 -2.38
C LYS A 88 -13.45 -1.28 -1.79
N TYR A 89 -12.39 -1.40 -2.57
CA TYR A 89 -11.04 -0.96 -2.23
C TYR A 89 -10.59 0.15 -3.18
N ALA A 90 -9.86 1.13 -2.65
CA ALA A 90 -9.14 2.08 -3.49
C ALA A 90 -8.05 1.33 -4.26
N ALA A 91 -8.12 1.37 -5.59
CA ALA A 91 -7.21 0.67 -6.48
C ALA A 91 -6.69 1.64 -7.55
N PRO A 92 -5.84 2.61 -7.18
CA PRO A 92 -5.21 3.50 -8.15
C PRO A 92 -4.33 2.68 -9.11
N LEU A 93 -3.99 3.27 -10.25
CA LEU A 93 -3.29 2.55 -11.33
C LEU A 93 -1.95 1.90 -10.90
N ALA A 94 -1.28 2.48 -9.90
CA ALA A 94 -0.07 1.94 -9.30
C ALA A 94 -0.28 0.56 -8.63
N ASN A 95 -1.45 0.31 -8.05
CA ASN A 95 -1.78 -1.02 -7.50
C ASN A 95 -1.96 -2.04 -8.61
N TRP A 96 -2.52 -1.63 -9.76
CA TRP A 96 -2.65 -2.50 -10.93
C TRP A 96 -1.31 -2.86 -11.54
N SER A 97 -0.44 -1.88 -11.76
CA SER A 97 0.90 -2.16 -12.31
C SER A 97 1.70 -3.09 -11.39
N ALA A 98 1.67 -2.87 -10.08
CA ALA A 98 2.35 -3.72 -9.10
C ALA A 98 1.80 -5.15 -9.08
N ALA A 99 0.47 -5.32 -9.09
CA ALA A 99 -0.14 -6.65 -9.08
C ALA A 99 0.12 -7.42 -10.39
N MET A 100 0.10 -6.74 -11.55
CA MET A 100 0.41 -7.34 -12.85
C MET A 100 1.88 -7.77 -12.92
N ALA A 101 2.80 -6.93 -12.46
CA ALA A 101 4.22 -7.28 -12.38
C ALA A 101 4.44 -8.51 -11.48
N TYR A 102 3.77 -8.55 -10.32
CA TYR A 102 3.79 -9.70 -9.42
C TYR A 102 3.22 -10.96 -10.09
N ALA A 103 2.13 -10.86 -10.84
CA ALA A 103 1.55 -11.99 -11.57
C ALA A 103 2.55 -12.64 -12.54
N VAL A 104 3.27 -11.80 -13.30
CA VAL A 104 4.30 -12.25 -14.25
C VAL A 104 5.46 -12.94 -13.52
N ASP A 105 5.90 -12.39 -12.39
CA ASP A 105 6.93 -13.02 -11.57
C ASP A 105 6.50 -14.40 -11.04
N GLN A 106 5.26 -14.53 -10.55
CA GLN A 106 4.73 -15.82 -10.10
C GLN A 106 4.61 -16.83 -11.26
N ALA A 107 4.25 -16.38 -12.47
CA ALA A 107 4.27 -17.22 -13.66
C ALA A 107 5.69 -17.71 -14.00
N HIS A 108 6.69 -16.84 -13.95
CA HIS A 108 8.09 -17.21 -14.20
C HIS A 108 8.62 -18.22 -13.17
N GLN A 109 8.14 -18.15 -11.93
CA GLN A 109 8.46 -19.12 -10.88
C GLN A 109 7.68 -20.43 -11.00
N GLY A 110 6.85 -20.61 -12.03
CA GLY A 110 6.04 -21.81 -12.25
C GLY A 110 4.90 -21.98 -11.24
N LYS A 111 4.50 -20.91 -10.54
CA LYS A 111 3.46 -20.95 -9.50
C LYS A 111 2.04 -20.72 -10.03
N LEU A 112 1.91 -20.36 -11.30
CA LEU A 112 0.62 -20.17 -11.97
C LEU A 112 0.39 -21.26 -13.02
N ASP A 113 -0.81 -21.81 -13.02
CA ASP A 113 -1.26 -22.68 -14.10
C ASP A 113 -1.68 -21.83 -15.31
N LEU A 114 -0.94 -21.97 -16.40
CA LEU A 114 -1.13 -21.21 -17.64
C LEU A 114 -1.76 -22.09 -18.73
N PRO A 115 -2.62 -21.52 -19.61
CA PRO A 115 -3.02 -20.11 -19.64
C PRO A 115 -4.00 -19.75 -18.52
N LEU A 116 -3.96 -18.48 -18.08
CA LEU A 116 -4.95 -17.96 -17.15
C LEU A 116 -6.34 -17.99 -17.79
N LYS A 117 -7.36 -18.29 -16.98
CA LYS A 117 -8.76 -18.37 -17.42
C LYS A 117 -9.53 -17.07 -17.18
N SER A 118 -9.18 -16.32 -16.13
CA SER A 118 -9.84 -15.07 -15.75
C SER A 118 -8.92 -14.15 -14.93
N HIS A 119 -9.36 -12.93 -14.68
CA HIS A 119 -8.67 -11.96 -13.82
C HIS A 119 -8.89 -12.17 -12.31
N GLY A 120 -9.65 -13.20 -11.91
CA GLY A 120 -10.02 -13.41 -10.51
C GLY A 120 -8.82 -13.55 -9.57
N TRP A 121 -7.76 -14.24 -10.01
CA TRP A 121 -6.52 -14.35 -9.25
C TRP A 121 -5.80 -13.01 -9.09
N LEU A 122 -5.76 -12.18 -10.14
CA LEU A 122 -5.15 -10.86 -10.06
C LEU A 122 -5.91 -9.97 -9.06
N ARG A 123 -7.25 -9.98 -9.14
CA ARG A 123 -8.13 -9.24 -8.22
C ARG A 123 -7.95 -9.69 -6.77
N SER A 124 -7.86 -10.99 -6.52
CA SER A 124 -7.65 -11.51 -5.16
C SER A 124 -6.30 -11.10 -4.57
N VAL A 125 -5.24 -11.19 -5.38
CA VAL A 125 -3.88 -10.76 -4.99
C VAL A 125 -3.87 -9.26 -4.70
N MET A 126 -4.50 -8.46 -5.56
CA MET A 126 -4.56 -7.02 -5.40
C MET A 126 -5.32 -6.62 -4.13
N ALA A 127 -6.51 -7.18 -3.90
CA ALA A 127 -7.26 -6.96 -2.67
C ALA A 127 -6.41 -7.33 -1.43
N SER A 128 -5.74 -8.49 -1.46
CA SER A 128 -4.84 -8.92 -0.39
C SER A 128 -3.65 -7.97 -0.17
N GLN A 129 -3.10 -7.39 -1.23
CA GLN A 129 -2.02 -6.40 -1.12
C GLN A 129 -2.53 -5.08 -0.53
N ILE A 130 -3.71 -4.61 -0.95
CA ILE A 130 -4.32 -3.37 -0.45
C ILE A 130 -4.64 -3.51 1.04
N ILE A 131 -5.28 -4.61 1.46
CA ILE A 131 -5.62 -4.88 2.86
C ILE A 131 -4.35 -4.90 3.73
N ARG A 132 -3.30 -5.60 3.28
CA ARG A 132 -2.02 -5.66 4.02
C ARG A 132 -1.32 -4.30 4.07
N ALA A 133 -1.42 -3.49 3.02
CA ALA A 133 -0.86 -2.15 3.01
C ALA A 133 -1.58 -1.23 4.01
N ALA A 134 -2.92 -1.30 4.05
CA ALA A 134 -3.72 -0.55 5.02
C ALA A 134 -3.38 -0.92 6.47
N GLY A 135 -3.30 -2.23 6.78
CA GLY A 135 -2.93 -2.68 8.13
C GLY A 135 -1.55 -2.19 8.57
N ARG A 136 -0.54 -2.24 7.69
CA ARG A 136 0.80 -1.71 7.99
C ARG A 136 0.80 -0.20 8.24
N GLN A 137 -0.04 0.57 7.53
CA GLN A 137 -0.15 2.01 7.73
C GLN A 137 -0.80 2.34 9.08
N GLU A 138 -1.81 1.58 9.48
CA GLU A 138 -2.47 1.71 10.77
C GLU A 138 -1.51 1.39 11.92
N GLU A 139 -0.82 0.25 11.86
CA GLU A 139 0.21 -0.14 12.84
C GLU A 139 1.31 0.92 12.97
N ALA A 140 1.81 1.44 11.85
CA ALA A 140 2.83 2.49 11.84
C ALA A 140 2.31 3.79 12.47
N ARG A 141 1.06 4.17 12.20
CA ARG A 141 0.42 5.36 12.78
C ARG A 141 0.23 5.18 14.28
N GLU A 142 -0.25 4.03 14.73
CA GLU A 142 -0.37 3.73 16.16
C GLU A 142 0.98 3.71 16.88
N ALA A 143 2.01 3.14 16.27
CA ALA A 143 3.37 3.14 16.82
C ALA A 143 3.92 4.56 16.95
N GLN A 144 3.66 5.42 15.96
CA GLN A 144 4.03 6.83 16.00
C GLN A 144 3.30 7.58 17.12
N LEU A 145 2.00 7.33 17.29
CA LEU A 145 1.20 7.92 18.38
C LEU A 145 1.67 7.41 19.76
N ARG A 146 1.97 6.10 19.89
CA ARG A 146 2.54 5.52 21.12
C ARG A 146 3.92 6.11 21.47
N GLY A 147 4.75 6.41 20.47
CA GLY A 147 6.04 7.07 20.67
C GLY A 147 5.94 8.53 21.11
N LEU A 148 4.89 9.24 20.68
CA LEU A 148 4.62 10.63 21.06
C LEU A 148 3.92 10.76 22.43
N ALA A 149 3.12 9.76 22.83
CA ALA A 149 2.34 9.79 24.08
C ALA A 149 3.14 9.49 25.37
N GLY A 150 4.48 9.56 25.33
CA GLY A 150 5.30 9.69 26.53
C GLY A 150 5.04 8.64 27.60
N ALA A 151 5.17 7.36 27.28
CA ALA A 151 5.53 6.40 28.31
C ALA A 151 7.00 6.66 28.66
N GLY A 152 7.23 7.53 29.66
CA GLY A 152 8.50 7.53 30.40
C GLY A 152 8.86 6.06 30.65
N THR A 153 10.06 5.68 30.24
CA THR A 153 10.48 4.28 30.28
C THR A 153 10.21 3.71 31.68
N PRO A 154 9.87 2.41 31.82
CA PRO A 154 9.76 1.79 33.13
C PRO A 154 11.02 2.04 33.99
N GLU A 155 12.17 2.19 33.32
CA GLU A 155 13.44 2.64 33.89
C GLU A 155 13.32 3.98 34.65
N GLU A 156 12.80 5.04 34.03
CA GLU A 156 12.66 6.37 34.66
C GLU A 156 11.69 6.39 35.84
N ARG A 157 10.59 5.61 35.77
CA ARG A 157 9.65 5.45 36.88
C ARG A 157 10.25 4.61 38.03
N ARG A 158 11.15 3.67 37.71
CA ARG A 158 11.85 2.82 38.69
C ARG A 158 13.05 3.54 39.32
N SER A 159 13.69 4.47 38.60
CA SER A 159 14.76 5.33 39.13
C SER A 159 14.28 6.36 40.15
N GLN A 160 13.00 6.77 40.09
CA GLN A 160 12.40 7.67 41.10
C GLN A 160 11.87 6.95 42.35
N ALA A 161 11.77 5.62 42.34
CA ALA A 161 11.32 4.82 43.46
C ALA A 161 12.47 4.00 44.05
N THR A 162 13.42 4.67 44.71
CA THR A 162 14.32 4.00 45.65
C THR A 162 13.72 4.09 47.06
N PRO A 163 13.25 3.00 47.68
CA PRO A 163 12.92 3.00 49.10
C PRO A 163 14.23 2.98 49.89
N GLN A 164 14.63 4.12 50.46
CA GLN A 164 15.76 4.19 51.38
C GLN A 164 15.36 3.62 52.73
N GLY A 165 15.70 2.34 52.98
CA GLY A 165 15.96 1.74 54.30
C GLY A 165 14.86 1.82 55.38
N PRO A 166 15.03 1.10 56.50
CA PRO A 166 14.12 1.24 57.63
C PRO A 166 14.29 2.63 58.26
N ILE A 167 13.18 3.37 58.37
CA ILE A 167 13.12 4.65 59.10
C ILE A 167 13.57 4.39 60.54
N ARG A 168 14.77 4.84 60.90
CA ARG A 168 15.17 5.01 62.29
C ARG A 168 14.53 6.28 62.82
N ILE A 169 13.61 6.12 63.77
CA ILE A 169 13.03 7.23 64.51
C ILE A 169 14.01 7.58 65.62
N ASP A 170 14.98 8.45 65.31
CA ASP A 170 15.82 9.05 66.35
C ASP A 170 15.05 10.20 67.01
N ALA A 171 14.79 10.03 68.32
CA ALA A 171 14.07 10.98 69.15
C ALA A 171 14.96 12.18 69.49
N SER A 172 15.14 13.13 68.58
CA SER A 172 15.49 14.51 68.92
C SER A 172 15.45 15.43 67.70
N THR A 173 14.37 16.20 67.57
CA THR A 173 14.39 17.44 66.77
C THR A 173 13.67 18.52 67.56
N PRO A 174 14.28 19.69 67.82
CA PRO A 174 13.62 20.74 68.58
C PRO A 174 12.46 21.31 67.78
N LYS A 175 11.30 21.46 68.43
CA LYS A 175 10.11 22.12 67.86
C LYS A 175 10.45 23.56 67.49
N SER A 176 10.55 23.85 66.19
CA SER A 176 10.61 25.22 65.69
C SER A 176 9.25 25.91 65.91
N LYS A 177 9.28 27.15 66.43
CA LYS A 177 8.07 27.97 66.66
C LYS A 177 7.46 28.37 65.32
N MET A 178 6.15 28.17 65.20
CA MET A 178 5.35 28.50 64.03
C MET A 178 5.46 30.00 63.67
N PRO A 179 5.72 30.37 62.39
CA PRO A 179 5.80 31.76 61.94
C PRO A 179 4.48 32.53 62.16
N GLN A 180 4.59 33.79 62.60
CA GLN A 180 3.43 34.61 63.00
C GLN A 180 2.43 34.88 61.86
N HIS A 181 2.91 35.03 60.62
CA HIS A 181 2.05 35.27 59.45
C HIS A 181 1.06 34.13 59.15
N ILE A 182 1.38 32.90 59.55
CA ILE A 182 0.49 31.73 59.40
C ILE A 182 -0.65 31.77 60.42
N ARG A 183 -0.41 32.34 61.61
CA ARG A 183 -1.44 32.49 62.66
C ARG A 183 -2.50 33.54 62.31
N GLU A 184 -2.14 34.56 61.53
CA GLU A 184 -3.06 35.62 61.12
C GLU A 184 -4.03 35.16 60.02
N GLN A 185 -3.59 34.29 59.10
CA GLN A 185 -4.44 33.78 58.03
C GLN A 185 -5.51 32.78 58.50
N LEU A 186 -5.31 32.14 59.66
CA LEU A 186 -6.22 31.14 60.21
C LEU A 186 -7.34 31.72 61.08
N LYS A 187 -7.27 33.00 61.48
CA LYS A 187 -8.32 33.66 62.28
C LYS A 187 -9.23 34.52 61.39
N LEU A 188 -10.22 33.83 60.81
CA LEU A 188 -11.53 34.34 60.37
C LEU A 188 -11.57 35.32 59.19
N LYS A 189 -12.34 34.93 58.17
CA LYS A 189 -13.44 35.78 57.72
C LYS A 189 -14.74 34.95 57.66
N PRO A 190 -15.84 35.39 58.30
CA PRO A 190 -17.10 34.67 58.32
C PRO A 190 -17.79 34.70 56.96
N ARG A 191 -18.56 33.64 56.72
CA ARG A 191 -19.52 33.46 55.63
C ARG A 191 -20.58 34.55 55.73
N ASN A 192 -20.76 35.37 54.69
CA ASN A 192 -21.92 36.24 54.55
C ASN A 192 -22.57 36.00 53.17
N SER A 193 -23.82 35.54 53.27
CA SER A 193 -25.00 35.63 52.40
C SER A 193 -24.82 35.58 50.89
#